data_AF-A0A4W3GPR5-F1
#
_entry.id   AF-A0A4W3GPR5-F1
#
_cell.length_a   1.000
_cell.length_b   1.000
_cell.length_c   1.000
_cell.angle_alpha   90.00
_cell.angle_beta   90.00
_cell.angle_gamma   90.00
#
_symmetry.space_group_name_H-M   'P 1'
#
loop_
_entity.id
_entity.type
_entity.pdbx_description
1 polymer ?
#
loop_
_entity_poly.entity_id
_entity_poly.type
_entity_poly.pdbx_seq_one_letter_code
_entity_poly.pdbx_strand_id
1 'polypeptide(L)'
;MEADFEKNLSPEEYLQCGICNQQGTRPKLLRCLHTFCEECLQTKCKDQCIKCPTCDQLTEGDVGSLKDNILVANIRSKLEKQQEIRQSLQLVCGVCKASSFADFLCLLCDKFFCFNCFQNHEILLKNHRNQTEPVEKLKTLSSADFLKVLRRPKNLFCKNHEEEEEQISAYCITCSICLCLNCVVLEHKEHTYQSIKKRPSHGGESWSRPSPV
;
A
#
# COMPACT_ATOMS: atom_id res chain seq x y z
N MET A 1 23.55 25.28 -21.77
CA MET A 1 23.75 23.87 -21.40
C MET A 1 23.05 23.66 -20.08
N GLU A 2 21.76 23.38 -20.10
CA GLU A 2 21.04 22.90 -18.92
C GLU A 2 20.23 21.72 -19.43
N ALA A 3 20.80 20.54 -19.23
CA ALA A 3 20.10 19.29 -19.45
C ALA A 3 19.31 19.02 -18.17
N ASP A 4 18.05 19.42 -18.14
CA ASP A 4 17.07 18.89 -17.18
C ASP A 4 16.84 17.42 -17.53
N PHE A 5 17.69 16.58 -16.95
CA PHE A 5 17.50 15.14 -16.90
C PHE A 5 16.35 14.89 -15.92
N GLU A 6 15.10 14.97 -16.40
CA GLU A 6 14.02 14.18 -15.82
C GLU A 6 14.42 12.70 -16.03
N LYS A 7 15.23 12.18 -15.11
CA LYS A 7 15.40 10.74 -14.98
C LYS A 7 14.03 10.21 -14.64
N ASN A 8 13.38 9.58 -15.62
CA ASN A 8 12.25 8.70 -15.39
C ASN A 8 12.76 7.50 -14.60
N LEU A 9 13.04 7.71 -13.30
CA LEU A 9 13.42 6.64 -12.40
C LEU A 9 12.23 5.67 -12.30
N SER A 10 12.53 4.41 -12.50
CA SER A 10 11.61 3.31 -12.33
C SER A 10 11.13 3.24 -10.87
N PRO A 11 9.88 2.83 -10.58
CA PRO A 11 9.39 2.65 -9.21
C PRO A 11 10.33 1.81 -8.33
N GLU A 12 11.05 0.87 -8.93
CA GLU A 12 12.02 -0.02 -8.30
C GLU A 12 13.22 0.73 -7.70
N GLU A 13 13.68 1.81 -8.34
CA GLU A 13 14.84 2.60 -7.89
C GLU A 13 14.51 3.42 -6.64
N TYR A 14 13.26 3.87 -6.49
CA TYR A 14 12.79 4.58 -5.28
C TYR A 14 12.63 3.67 -4.05
N LEU A 15 12.70 2.35 -4.22
CA LEU A 15 12.54 1.36 -3.14
C LEU A 15 13.87 0.82 -2.61
N GLN A 16 14.97 1.30 -3.17
CA GLN A 16 16.32 0.91 -2.79
C GLN A 16 16.78 1.67 -1.55
N CYS A 17 17.59 1.00 -0.73
CA CYS A 17 18.25 1.64 0.39
C CYS A 17 19.28 2.64 -0.11
N GLY A 18 19.23 3.90 0.36
CA GLY A 18 20.20 4.94 -0.03
C GLY A 18 21.65 4.73 0.43
N ILE A 19 21.98 3.60 1.08
CA ILE A 19 23.34 3.24 1.49
C ILE A 19 23.88 2.10 0.61
N CYS A 20 23.17 0.97 0.52
CA CYS A 20 23.63 -0.20 -0.22
C CYS A 20 23.05 -0.32 -1.63
N ASN A 21 22.10 0.54 -2.00
CA ASN A 21 21.34 0.49 -3.25
C ASN A 21 20.63 -0.86 -3.50
N GLN A 22 20.38 -1.63 -2.44
CA GLN A 22 19.65 -2.89 -2.49
C GLN A 22 18.26 -2.77 -1.88
N GLN A 23 17.39 -3.71 -2.22
CA GLN A 23 16.05 -3.87 -1.65
C GLN A 23 16.12 -4.59 -0.29
N GLY A 24 16.64 -3.93 0.75
CA GLY A 24 16.81 -4.56 2.06
C GLY A 24 15.48 -4.91 2.74
N THR A 25 15.38 -6.08 3.36
CA THR A 25 14.15 -6.74 3.89
C THR A 25 13.35 -5.93 4.92
N ARG A 26 13.99 -5.01 5.65
CA ARG A 26 13.35 -4.18 6.69
C ARG A 26 13.71 -2.70 6.49
N PRO A 27 13.02 -1.99 5.57
CA PRO A 27 13.27 -0.58 5.33
C PRO A 27 12.80 0.24 6.52
N LYS A 28 13.68 0.99 7.17
CA LYS A 28 13.38 1.90 8.29
C LYS A 28 13.12 3.32 7.80
N LEU A 29 12.13 3.99 8.39
CA LEU A 29 11.80 5.37 8.09
C LEU A 29 12.39 6.31 9.14
N LEU A 30 13.26 7.23 8.71
CA LEU A 30 13.80 8.28 9.58
C LEU A 30 12.83 9.46 9.71
N ARG A 31 13.07 10.36 10.69
CA ARG A 31 12.28 11.61 10.85
C ARG A 31 12.30 12.50 9.60
N CYS A 32 13.40 12.49 8.87
CA CYS A 32 13.55 13.20 7.61
C CYS A 32 12.88 12.51 6.41
N LEU A 33 12.13 11.43 6.63
CA LEU A 33 11.43 10.61 5.65
C LEU A 33 12.31 9.83 4.66
N HIS A 34 13.64 9.90 4.79
CA HIS A 34 14.54 9.00 4.06
C HIS A 34 14.44 7.57 4.60
N THR A 35 14.61 6.61 3.69
CA THR A 35 14.44 5.18 3.98
C THR A 35 15.72 4.40 3.73
N PHE A 36 16.09 3.54 4.69
CA PHE A 36 17.31 2.73 4.63
C PHE A 36 17.05 1.32 5.17
N CYS A 37 17.88 0.35 4.78
CA CYS A 37 17.79 -0.99 5.34
C CYS A 37 18.24 -1.00 6.81
N GLU A 38 17.56 -1.78 7.67
CA GLU A 38 17.91 -1.91 9.08
C GLU A 38 19.39 -2.28 9.29
N GLU A 39 19.89 -3.28 8.55
CA GLU A 39 21.28 -3.73 8.62
C GLU A 39 22.28 -2.60 8.29
N CYS A 40 21.93 -1.77 7.31
CA CYS A 40 22.74 -0.64 6.86
C CYS A 40 22.83 0.44 7.95
N LEU A 41 21.71 0.71 8.61
CA LEU A 41 21.65 1.66 9.71
C LEU A 41 22.39 1.14 10.94
N GLN A 42 22.24 -0.15 11.29
CA GLN A 42 22.95 -0.78 12.40
C GLN A 42 24.48 -0.75 12.20
N THR A 43 24.93 -0.88 10.95
CA THR A 43 26.36 -0.82 10.61
C THR A 43 26.91 0.61 10.72
N LYS A 44 26.12 1.61 10.31
CA LYS A 44 26.54 3.02 10.24
C LYS A 44 26.32 3.80 11.54
N CYS A 45 25.34 3.42 12.34
CA CYS A 45 24.93 4.13 13.56
C CYS A 45 24.92 3.14 14.73
N LYS A 46 25.81 3.36 15.69
CA LYS A 46 25.90 2.57 16.93
C LYS A 46 25.35 3.30 18.16
N ASP A 47 25.02 4.58 17.99
CA ASP A 47 24.57 5.46 19.06
C ASP A 47 23.03 5.53 19.09
N GLN A 48 22.49 6.03 20.21
CA GLN A 48 21.04 6.29 20.39
C GLN A 48 20.53 7.49 19.55
N CYS A 49 21.33 7.96 18.60
CA CYS A 49 21.01 9.06 17.71
C CYS A 49 21.52 8.71 16.30
N ILE A 50 20.59 8.51 15.38
CA ILE A 50 20.86 8.05 14.02
C ILE A 50 20.99 9.28 13.12
N LYS A 51 22.18 9.50 12.57
CA LYS A 51 22.43 10.55 11.57
C LYS A 51 22.03 10.05 10.19
N CYS A 52 21.11 10.75 9.53
CA CYS A 52 20.68 10.39 8.18
C CYS A 52 21.86 10.49 7.18
N PRO A 53 22.22 9.42 6.46
CA PRO A 53 23.33 9.46 5.49
C PRO A 53 23.09 10.36 4.27
N THR A 54 21.86 10.78 4.01
CA THR A 54 21.49 11.58 2.83
C THR A 54 21.39 13.08 3.13
N CYS A 55 20.91 13.46 4.32
CA CYS A 55 20.61 14.86 4.65
C CYS A 55 21.14 15.30 6.03
N ASP A 56 21.90 14.45 6.71
CA ASP A 56 22.52 14.70 8.00
C ASP A 56 21.57 15.01 9.18
N GLN A 57 20.25 15.02 8.96
CA GLN A 57 19.27 15.17 10.05
C GLN A 57 19.34 14.00 11.04
N LEU A 58 19.20 14.35 12.31
CA LEU A 58 19.23 13.40 13.42
C LEU A 58 17.83 12.82 13.67
N THR A 59 17.79 11.50 13.85
CA THR A 59 16.61 10.79 14.37
C THR A 59 16.99 10.20 15.72
N GLU A 60 16.27 10.62 16.76
CA GLU A 60 16.44 10.09 18.12
C GLU A 60 15.95 8.64 18.18
N GLY A 61 16.68 7.80 18.92
CA GLY A 61 16.37 6.39 19.09
C GLY A 61 17.43 5.49 18.50
N ASP A 62 17.33 4.20 18.84
CA ASP A 62 18.14 3.14 18.24
C ASP A 62 17.48 2.62 16.95
N VAL A 63 18.25 1.89 16.14
CA VAL A 63 17.74 1.39 14.85
C VAL A 63 16.58 0.40 15.06
N GLY A 64 16.58 -0.33 16.18
CA GLY A 64 15.54 -1.29 16.54
C GLY A 64 14.18 -0.66 16.83
N SER A 65 14.14 0.51 17.46
CA SER A 65 12.89 1.23 17.78
C SER A 65 12.28 1.98 16.60
N LEU A 66 13.03 2.18 15.51
CA LEU A 66 12.51 2.83 14.32
C LEU A 66 11.39 2.00 13.67
N LYS A 67 10.33 2.70 13.27
CA LYS A 67 9.23 2.10 12.51
C LYS A 67 9.70 1.71 11.11
N ASP A 68 9.22 0.55 10.67
CA ASP A 68 9.40 0.14 9.29
C ASP A 68 8.60 1.06 8.35
N ASN A 69 9.17 1.37 7.19
CA ASN A 69 8.47 2.03 6.12
C ASN A 69 7.54 1.01 5.44
N ILE A 70 6.35 0.85 6.01
CA ILE A 70 5.32 -0.08 5.52
C ILE A 70 4.90 0.24 4.08
N LEU A 71 4.99 1.50 3.63
CA LEU A 71 4.69 1.84 2.24
C LEU A 71 5.72 1.22 1.29
N VAL A 72 7.00 1.36 1.58
CA VAL A 72 8.09 0.77 0.78
C VAL A 72 7.99 -0.76 0.82
N ALA A 73 7.76 -1.35 2.00
CA ALA A 73 7.59 -2.79 2.14
C ALA A 73 6.39 -3.32 1.31
N ASN A 74 5.25 -2.63 1.36
CA ASN A 74 4.04 -3.02 0.62
C ASN A 74 4.21 -2.89 -0.90
N ILE A 75 4.86 -1.83 -1.38
CA ILE A 75 5.12 -1.67 -2.82
C ILE A 75 6.09 -2.76 -3.29
N ARG A 76 7.15 -3.06 -2.52
CA ARG A 76 8.10 -4.11 -2.86
C ARG A 76 7.43 -5.48 -2.94
N SER A 77 6.65 -5.85 -1.93
CA SER A 77 5.93 -7.13 -1.92
C SER A 77 5.04 -7.31 -3.16
N LYS A 78 4.41 -6.23 -3.65
CA LYS A 78 3.65 -6.26 -4.89
C LYS A 78 4.53 -6.47 -6.12
N LEU A 79 5.68 -5.80 -6.20
CA LEU A 79 6.61 -5.97 -7.32
C LEU A 79 7.25 -7.37 -7.34
N GLU A 80 7.57 -7.93 -6.18
CA GLU A 80 8.03 -9.32 -6.04
C GLU A 80 6.95 -10.29 -6.56
N LYS A 81 5.69 -10.07 -6.18
CA LYS A 81 4.56 -10.84 -6.71
C LYS A 81 4.39 -10.69 -8.22
N GLN A 82 4.63 -9.50 -8.78
CA GLN A 82 4.62 -9.31 -10.22
C GLN A 82 5.72 -10.14 -10.91
N GLN A 83 6.92 -10.17 -10.34
CA GLN A 83 8.02 -10.99 -10.84
C GLN A 83 7.67 -12.48 -10.77
N GLU A 84 7.10 -12.95 -9.66
CA GLU A 84 6.61 -14.32 -9.52
C GLU A 84 5.58 -14.66 -10.61
N ILE A 85 4.60 -13.77 -10.84
CA ILE A 85 3.57 -13.96 -11.86
C ILE A 85 4.19 -14.04 -13.26
N ARG A 86 5.17 -13.19 -13.57
CA ARG A 86 5.83 -13.16 -14.89
C ARG A 86 6.74 -14.36 -15.14
N GLN A 87 7.48 -14.79 -14.12
CA GLN A 87 8.48 -15.86 -14.22
C GLN A 87 7.86 -17.25 -14.14
N SER A 88 6.74 -17.38 -13.41
CA SER A 88 6.05 -18.65 -13.27
C SER A 88 5.36 -19.06 -14.57
N LEU A 89 5.77 -20.21 -15.10
CA LEU A 89 5.07 -20.85 -16.23
C LEU A 89 3.62 -21.17 -15.84
N GLN A 90 3.43 -21.67 -14.61
CA GLN A 90 2.13 -22.07 -14.07
C GLN A 90 2.03 -21.67 -12.59
N LEU A 91 1.02 -20.86 -12.26
CA LEU A 91 0.66 -20.54 -10.88
C LEU A 91 -0.37 -21.57 -10.40
N VAL A 92 -0.32 -21.95 -9.13
CA VAL A 92 -1.22 -22.95 -8.55
C VAL A 92 -2.40 -22.30 -7.83
N CYS A 93 -3.57 -22.92 -7.92
CA CYS A 93 -4.75 -22.48 -7.19
C CYS A 93 -4.51 -22.62 -5.67
N GLY A 94 -4.78 -21.57 -4.89
CA GLY A 94 -4.61 -21.60 -3.43
C GLY A 94 -5.56 -22.54 -2.69
N VAL A 95 -6.65 -22.97 -3.33
CA VAL A 95 -7.65 -23.89 -2.78
C VAL A 95 -7.37 -25.32 -3.21
N CYS A 96 -7.25 -25.56 -4.52
CA CYS A 96 -6.97 -26.89 -5.09
C CYS A 96 -5.50 -27.30 -4.98
N LYS A 97 -4.61 -26.35 -4.66
CA LYS A 97 -3.15 -26.53 -4.61
C LYS A 97 -2.64 -27.13 -5.94
N ALA A 98 -1.83 -28.19 -5.86
CA ALA A 98 -1.21 -28.82 -7.02
C ALA A 98 -2.19 -29.52 -7.98
N SER A 99 -3.48 -29.58 -7.67
CA SER A 99 -4.48 -30.25 -8.53
C SER A 99 -5.00 -29.37 -9.67
N SER A 100 -4.74 -28.06 -9.69
CA SER A 100 -5.18 -27.17 -10.76
C SER A 100 -4.34 -25.89 -10.86
N PHE A 101 -4.15 -25.41 -12.09
CA PHE A 101 -3.52 -24.12 -12.34
C PHE A 101 -4.47 -22.96 -12.07
N ALA A 102 -3.90 -21.81 -11.74
CA ALA A 102 -4.64 -20.60 -11.46
C ALA A 102 -4.78 -19.74 -12.72
N ASP A 103 -6.00 -19.30 -12.93
CA ASP A 103 -6.40 -18.42 -14.04
C ASP A 103 -6.65 -16.99 -13.52
N PHE A 104 -6.94 -16.82 -12.22
CA PHE A 104 -7.31 -15.54 -11.62
C PHE A 104 -6.54 -15.25 -10.33
N LEU A 105 -6.30 -13.97 -10.06
CA LEU A 105 -5.86 -13.45 -8.78
C LEU A 105 -6.98 -12.61 -8.16
N CYS A 106 -7.38 -12.91 -6.92
CA CYS A 106 -8.23 -12.01 -6.14
C CYS A 106 -7.35 -10.97 -5.42
N LEU A 107 -7.62 -9.69 -5.65
CA LEU A 107 -6.88 -8.55 -5.11
C LEU A 107 -7.19 -8.29 -3.62
N LEU A 108 -8.34 -8.75 -3.13
CA LEU A 108 -8.70 -8.65 -1.71
C LEU A 108 -8.14 -9.80 -0.89
N CYS A 109 -8.33 -11.05 -1.33
CA CYS A 109 -7.74 -12.22 -0.68
C CYS A 109 -6.22 -12.30 -0.84
N ASP A 110 -5.68 -11.62 -1.86
CA ASP A 110 -4.30 -11.76 -2.31
C ASP A 110 -3.92 -13.21 -2.71
N LYS A 111 -4.89 -13.98 -3.24
CA LYS A 111 -4.77 -15.41 -3.55
C LYS A 111 -5.11 -15.74 -5.00
N PHE A 112 -4.42 -16.74 -5.53
CA PHE A 112 -4.65 -17.30 -6.87
C PHE A 112 -5.75 -18.37 -6.87
N PHE A 113 -6.56 -18.41 -7.92
CA PHE A 113 -7.68 -19.34 -8.08
C PHE A 113 -7.73 -19.90 -9.51
N CYS A 114 -8.05 -21.19 -9.64
CA CYS A 114 -8.51 -21.75 -10.90
C CYS A 114 -9.93 -21.25 -11.22
N PHE A 115 -10.36 -21.38 -12.47
CA PHE A 115 -11.68 -20.95 -12.93
C PHE A 115 -12.83 -21.43 -12.03
N ASN A 116 -12.86 -22.71 -11.64
CA ASN A 116 -13.93 -23.24 -10.79
C ASN A 116 -13.92 -22.65 -9.37
N CYS A 117 -12.74 -22.48 -8.76
CA CYS A 117 -12.66 -21.86 -7.43
C CYS A 117 -12.98 -20.36 -7.48
N PHE A 118 -12.62 -19.69 -8.57
CA PHE A 118 -12.98 -18.30 -8.82
C PHE A 118 -14.50 -18.12 -8.92
N GLN A 119 -15.20 -18.96 -9.68
CA GLN A 119 -16.67 -18.87 -9.80
C GLN A 119 -17.35 -19.05 -8.45
N ASN A 120 -16.95 -20.05 -7.67
CA ASN A 120 -17.49 -20.26 -6.33
C ASN A 120 -17.16 -19.07 -5.40
N HIS A 121 -15.95 -18.52 -5.51
CA HIS A 121 -15.51 -17.37 -4.74
C HIS A 121 -16.39 -16.13 -4.99
N GLU A 122 -16.67 -15.79 -6.26
CA GLU A 122 -17.52 -14.64 -6.60
C GLU A 122 -18.97 -14.80 -6.13
N ILE A 123 -19.50 -16.02 -6.16
CA ILE A 123 -20.86 -16.31 -5.71
C ILE A 123 -20.98 -16.15 -4.18
N LEU A 124 -20.00 -16.67 -3.44
CA LEU A 124 -20.02 -16.70 -1.99
C LEU A 124 -19.61 -15.35 -1.36
N LEU A 125 -18.68 -14.62 -1.98
CA LEU A 125 -18.12 -13.37 -1.46
C LEU A 125 -18.45 -12.21 -2.38
N LYS A 126 -19.67 -11.67 -2.22
CA LYS A 126 -20.19 -10.58 -3.05
C LYS A 126 -19.32 -9.31 -3.04
N ASN A 127 -18.67 -9.02 -1.92
CA ASN A 127 -17.74 -7.90 -1.75
C ASN A 127 -16.43 -8.08 -2.54
N HIS A 128 -16.13 -9.29 -3.03
CA HIS A 128 -14.97 -9.60 -3.85
C HIS A 128 -15.26 -9.59 -5.36
N ARG A 129 -16.52 -9.40 -5.74
CA ARG A 129 -16.91 -9.25 -7.14
C ARG A 129 -16.20 -8.04 -7.76
N ASN A 130 -15.67 -8.22 -8.97
CA ASN A 130 -14.83 -7.22 -9.66
C ASN A 130 -13.51 -6.88 -8.95
N GLN A 131 -13.10 -7.65 -7.94
CA GLN A 131 -11.78 -7.52 -7.28
C GLN A 131 -10.86 -8.66 -7.70
N THR A 132 -11.04 -9.18 -8.91
CA THR A 132 -10.33 -10.33 -9.46
C THR A 132 -9.78 -9.98 -10.83
N GLU A 133 -8.56 -10.42 -11.11
CA GLU A 133 -7.85 -10.11 -12.35
C GLU A 133 -7.30 -11.39 -12.99
N PRO A 134 -7.47 -11.57 -14.31
CA PRO A 134 -6.87 -12.69 -15.03
C PRO A 134 -5.34 -12.67 -14.95
N VAL A 135 -4.74 -13.84 -14.73
CA VAL A 135 -3.28 -14.00 -14.62
C VAL A 135 -2.58 -13.57 -15.91
N GLU A 136 -3.14 -13.88 -17.08
CA GLU A 136 -2.58 -13.54 -18.39
C GLU A 136 -2.47 -12.02 -18.57
N LYS A 137 -3.49 -11.27 -18.13
CA LYS A 137 -3.46 -9.81 -18.14
C LYS A 137 -2.33 -9.31 -17.25
N LEU A 138 -2.24 -9.80 -16.02
CA LEU A 138 -1.23 -9.38 -15.04
C LEU A 138 0.22 -9.62 -15.51
N LYS A 139 0.47 -10.71 -16.25
CA LYS A 139 1.79 -11.02 -16.83
C LYS A 139 2.31 -9.92 -17.77
N THR A 140 1.41 -9.25 -18.49
CA THR A 140 1.77 -8.28 -19.53
C THR A 140 1.85 -6.83 -19.05
N LEU A 141 1.35 -6.52 -17.85
CA LEU A 141 1.31 -5.16 -17.33
C LEU A 141 2.71 -4.61 -17.04
N SER A 142 2.91 -3.30 -17.24
CA SER A 142 4.06 -2.56 -16.72
C SER A 142 4.09 -2.58 -15.18
N SER A 143 5.21 -2.27 -14.53
CA SER A 143 5.26 -2.17 -13.06
C SER A 143 4.29 -1.13 -12.53
N ALA A 144 4.20 0.03 -13.20
CA ALA A 144 3.29 1.10 -12.81
C ALA A 144 1.82 0.69 -12.91
N ASP A 145 1.42 0.00 -13.99
CA ASP A 145 0.03 -0.42 -14.17
C ASP A 145 -0.34 -1.58 -13.25
N PHE A 146 0.59 -2.51 -13.00
CA PHE A 146 0.40 -3.56 -12.02
C PHE A 146 0.15 -2.99 -10.62
N LEU A 147 0.93 -2.00 -10.19
CA LEU A 147 0.71 -1.32 -8.90
C LEU A 147 -0.63 -0.58 -8.83
N LYS A 148 -1.15 -0.05 -9.96
CA LYS A 148 -2.49 0.54 -10.03
C LYS A 148 -3.57 -0.51 -9.86
N VAL A 149 -3.42 -1.67 -10.51
CA VAL A 149 -4.37 -2.79 -10.41
C VAL A 149 -4.41 -3.35 -8.98
N LEU A 150 -3.25 -3.60 -8.37
CA LEU A 150 -3.15 -4.09 -6.99
C LEU A 150 -3.41 -3.00 -5.93
N ARG A 151 -3.81 -1.79 -6.33
CA ARG A 151 -4.26 -0.78 -5.37
C ARG A 151 -5.57 -1.29 -4.78
N ARG A 152 -5.55 -1.69 -3.50
CA ARG A 152 -6.76 -2.09 -2.78
C ARG A 152 -7.83 -1.00 -2.98
N PRO A 153 -9.09 -1.39 -3.20
CA PRO A 153 -10.18 -0.43 -3.31
C PRO A 153 -10.14 0.50 -2.09
N LYS A 154 -10.45 1.78 -2.30
CA LYS A 154 -10.42 2.82 -1.27
C LYS A 154 -11.51 2.65 -0.19
N ASN A 155 -12.12 1.48 -0.12
CA ASN A 155 -13.14 1.14 0.86
C ASN A 155 -12.41 0.85 2.18
N LEU A 156 -12.02 1.93 2.84
CA LEU A 156 -11.49 1.88 4.20
C LEU A 156 -12.68 1.64 5.12
N PHE A 157 -12.68 0.48 5.78
CA PHE A 157 -13.68 0.13 6.77
C PHE A 157 -13.33 0.74 8.12
N CYS A 158 -14.36 1.02 8.92
CA CYS A 158 -14.19 1.57 10.25
C CYS A 158 -13.66 0.49 11.18
N LYS A 159 -12.56 0.78 11.88
CA LYS A 159 -11.92 -0.16 12.82
C LYS A 159 -12.81 -0.61 13.98
N ASN A 160 -13.76 0.24 14.36
CA ASN A 160 -14.70 -0.05 15.46
C ASN A 160 -15.91 -0.85 14.97
N HIS A 161 -16.09 -0.98 13.65
CA HIS A 161 -17.23 -1.61 13.01
C HIS A 161 -16.76 -2.41 11.77
N GLU A 162 -15.71 -3.22 11.95
CA GLU A 162 -15.13 -4.01 10.85
C GLU A 162 -16.05 -5.16 10.44
N GLU A 163 -16.81 -5.73 11.38
CA GLU A 163 -17.73 -6.85 11.14
C GLU A 163 -18.96 -6.43 10.34
N GLU A 164 -19.43 -5.20 10.53
CA GLU A 164 -20.58 -4.62 9.82
C GLU A 164 -20.20 -4.04 8.44
N GLU A 165 -18.92 -4.13 8.05
CA GLU A 165 -18.38 -3.55 6.81
C GLU A 165 -18.70 -2.04 6.64
N GLU A 166 -18.82 -1.32 7.75
CA GLU A 166 -19.16 0.09 7.77
C GLU A 166 -17.99 0.92 7.22
N GLN A 167 -18.27 1.73 6.20
CA GLN A 167 -17.22 2.49 5.54
C GLN A 167 -16.92 3.80 6.27
N ILE A 168 -15.64 4.14 6.33
CA ILE A 168 -15.19 5.44 6.82
C ILE A 168 -15.81 6.54 5.94
N SER A 169 -16.42 7.52 6.59
CA SER A 169 -17.13 8.64 5.97
C SER A 169 -16.67 10.01 6.51
N ALA A 170 -15.98 10.04 7.65
CA ALA A 170 -15.52 11.27 8.29
C ALA A 170 -14.14 11.11 8.92
N TYR A 171 -13.43 12.23 9.04
CA TYR A 171 -12.21 12.37 9.84
C TYR A 171 -12.52 13.27 11.03
N CYS A 172 -12.38 12.76 12.23
CA CYS A 172 -12.52 13.54 13.46
C CYS A 172 -11.23 14.34 13.69
N ILE A 173 -11.33 15.66 13.64
CA ILE A 173 -10.19 16.57 13.83
C ILE A 173 -9.76 16.55 15.31
N THR A 174 -10.72 16.52 16.23
CA THR A 174 -10.47 16.50 17.68
C THR A 174 -9.64 15.27 18.09
N CYS A 175 -9.98 14.10 17.56
CA CYS A 175 -9.33 12.84 17.92
C CYS A 175 -8.25 12.41 16.92
N SER A 176 -8.13 13.08 15.79
CA SER A 176 -7.22 12.72 14.68
C SER A 176 -7.41 11.28 14.14
N ILE A 177 -8.67 10.81 14.07
CA ILE A 177 -9.02 9.44 13.63
C ILE A 177 -10.09 9.44 12.53
N CYS A 178 -10.10 8.39 11.70
CA CYS A 178 -11.11 8.14 10.66
C CYS A 178 -12.28 7.32 11.20
N LEU A 179 -13.51 7.74 10.93
CA LEU A 179 -14.75 7.21 11.52
C LEU A 179 -15.81 6.89 10.44
N CYS A 180 -16.64 5.89 10.69
CA CYS A 180 -17.93 5.74 9.99
C CYS A 180 -18.99 6.67 10.59
N LEU A 181 -20.17 6.72 9.97
CA LEU A 181 -21.28 7.55 10.46
C LEU A 181 -21.75 7.11 11.85
N ASN A 182 -21.74 5.80 12.16
CA ASN A 182 -22.14 5.29 13.46
C ASN A 182 -21.21 5.79 14.58
N CYS A 183 -19.90 5.78 14.37
CA CYS A 183 -18.95 6.36 15.33
C CYS A 183 -19.20 7.86 15.55
N VAL A 184 -19.48 8.62 14.48
CA VAL A 184 -19.80 10.06 14.57
C VAL A 184 -21.04 10.27 15.43
N VAL A 185 -22.09 9.47 15.17
CA VAL A 185 -23.38 9.62 15.85
C VAL A 185 -23.37 9.05 17.27
N LEU A 186 -22.59 8.03 17.60
CA LEU A 186 -22.65 7.38 18.91
C LEU A 186 -21.62 7.91 19.90
N GLU A 187 -20.37 8.08 19.45
CA GLU A 187 -19.22 8.32 20.33
C GLU A 187 -18.60 9.72 20.14
N HIS A 188 -18.83 10.36 18.99
CA HIS A 188 -18.15 11.59 18.59
C HIS A 188 -19.11 12.75 18.26
N LYS A 189 -20.31 12.77 18.86
CA LYS A 189 -21.36 13.78 18.60
C LYS A 189 -20.87 15.22 18.76
N GLU A 190 -20.09 15.46 19.81
CA GLU A 190 -19.62 16.79 20.21
C GLU A 190 -18.26 17.17 19.61
N HIS A 191 -17.70 16.34 18.73
CA HIS A 191 -16.38 16.58 18.15
C HIS A 191 -16.46 17.25 16.77
N THR A 192 -15.41 18.00 16.41
CA THR A 192 -15.29 18.58 15.09
C THR A 192 -14.82 17.52 14.10
N TYR A 193 -15.53 17.36 12.99
CA TYR A 193 -15.19 16.39 11.95
C TYR A 193 -15.26 17.00 10.54
N GLN A 194 -14.54 16.38 9.61
CA GLN A 194 -14.58 16.69 8.19
C GLN A 194 -15.04 15.47 7.40
N SER A 195 -15.99 15.65 6.48
CA SER A 195 -16.41 14.56 5.58
C SER A 195 -15.26 14.15 4.66
N ILE A 196 -15.02 12.84 4.57
CA ILE A 196 -14.10 12.26 3.61
C ILE A 196 -14.90 12.03 2.33
N LYS A 197 -14.91 13.04 1.45
CA LYS A 197 -15.57 12.92 0.14
C LYS A 197 -15.03 11.70 -0.61
N LYS A 198 -15.88 10.72 -0.88
CA LYS A 198 -15.60 9.70 -1.90
C LYS A 198 -15.51 10.43 -3.23
N ARG A 199 -14.34 10.44 -3.85
CA ARG A 199 -14.19 10.97 -5.22
C ARG A 199 -15.21 10.25 -6.10
N PRO A 200 -16.12 10.94 -6.79
CA PRO A 200 -16.94 10.32 -7.82
C PRO A 200 -16.00 9.67 -8.84
N SER A 201 -16.38 8.51 -9.36
CA SER A 201 -15.61 7.78 -10.38
C SER A 201 -15.55 8.48 -11.75
N HIS A 202 -15.94 9.75 -11.86
CA HIS A 202 -15.87 10.52 -13.09
C HIS A 202 -15.48 11.98 -12.84
N GLY A 203 -14.59 12.49 -13.71
CA GLY A 203 -14.37 13.92 -13.94
C GLY A 203 -13.40 14.60 -12.97
N GLY A 204 -12.25 15.03 -13.48
CA GLY A 204 -11.30 15.83 -12.71
C GLY A 204 -11.82 17.24 -12.48
N GLU A 205 -11.51 17.80 -11.31
CA GLU A 205 -11.54 19.24 -11.09
C GLU A 205 -10.57 19.65 -9.98
N SER A 206 -10.04 20.85 -10.18
CA SER A 206 -8.94 21.54 -9.50
C SER A 206 -9.24 21.84 -8.02
N TRP A 207 -8.23 21.68 -7.16
CA TRP A 207 -8.31 22.08 -5.76
C TRP A 207 -8.10 23.59 -5.62
N SER A 208 -9.15 24.32 -5.26
CA SER A 208 -9.00 25.68 -4.74
C SER A 208 -8.81 25.63 -3.22
N ARG A 209 -7.70 26.23 -2.73
CA ARG A 209 -7.45 26.42 -1.29
C ARG A 209 -8.51 27.35 -0.68
N PRO A 210 -9.15 27.02 0.44
CA PRO A 210 -9.92 28.00 1.19
C PRO A 210 -8.99 29.01 1.86
N SER A 211 -9.32 30.29 1.75
CA SER A 211 -8.62 31.41 2.40
C SER A 211 -8.78 31.34 3.92
N PRO A 212 -7.75 31.72 4.69
CA PRO A 212 -7.86 31.84 6.15
C PRO A 212 -8.73 33.04 6.53
N VAL A 213 -9.57 32.84 7.55
CA VAL A 213 -10.28 33.90 8.30
C VAL A 213 -9.33 34.44 9.36
#